data_AF-M7UC26-F1
#
_entry.id   AF-M7UC26-F1
#
_cell.length_a   1.000
_cell.length_b   1.000
_cell.length_c   1.000
_cell.angle_alpha   90.00
_cell.angle_beta   90.00
_cell.angle_gamma   90.00
#
_symmetry.space_group_name_H-M   'P 1'
#
loop_
_entity.id
_entity.type
_entity.pdbx_description
1 polymer ?
#
loop_
_entity_poly.entity_id
_entity_poly.type
_entity_poly.pdbx_seq_one_letter_code
_entity_poly.pdbx_strand_id
1 'polypeptide(L)'
;MINGTLAFTVKELHKKYRKAVSIAPNELSFVSSQACVDTYGFRNGKPEMSKEMPFFTSENSSVGGVISAERELHGILRKLMSRWFSEAALREQVPIVQGYTQLLINQLKEESKKGKTVDMVSWYNFFAFDVIGDLAFGEAFGRLTSSSYRPWVKMIFDSVKFNYFCQALNYYPSIEWMLPLFMPKPSHRKGPIIIK
;
A
#
# COMPACT_ATOMS: atom_id res chain seq x y z
N MET A 1 -16.75 -2.21 8.03
CA MET A 1 -15.34 -2.41 7.65
C MET A 1 -15.07 -3.76 6.99
N ILE A 2 -15.48 -4.88 7.58
CA ILE A 2 -15.07 -6.23 7.14
C ILE A 2 -15.54 -6.62 5.72
N ASN A 3 -16.71 -6.13 5.28
CA ASN A 3 -17.25 -6.45 3.94
C ASN A 3 -16.62 -5.61 2.81
N GLY A 4 -15.62 -4.77 3.08
CA GLY A 4 -14.97 -3.93 2.07
C GLY A 4 -15.82 -2.76 1.53
N THR A 5 -17.00 -2.50 2.11
CA THR A 5 -17.94 -1.49 1.62
C THR A 5 -17.77 -0.11 2.28
N LEU A 6 -16.78 0.07 3.17
CA LEU A 6 -16.63 1.27 4.01
C LEU A 6 -16.68 2.57 3.20
N ALA A 7 -15.88 2.68 2.14
CA ALA A 7 -15.81 3.88 1.32
C ALA A 7 -17.18 4.26 0.70
N PHE A 8 -17.96 3.27 0.27
CA PHE A 8 -19.31 3.50 -0.27
C PHE A 8 -20.27 3.93 0.83
N THR A 9 -20.24 3.28 2.00
CA THR A 9 -21.08 3.65 3.14
C THR A 9 -20.78 5.07 3.62
N VAL A 10 -19.50 5.43 3.77
CA VAL A 10 -19.08 6.78 4.17
C VAL A 10 -19.55 7.82 3.15
N LYS A 11 -19.46 7.53 1.84
CA LYS A 11 -20.01 8.39 0.79
C LYS A 11 -21.52 8.61 0.96
N GLU A 12 -22.31 7.56 1.20
CA GLU A 12 -23.75 7.70 1.41
C GLU A 12 -24.09 8.47 2.70
N LEU A 13 -23.30 8.27 3.77
CA LEU A 13 -23.44 9.06 5.00
C LEU A 13 -23.18 10.56 4.74
N HIS A 14 -22.17 10.90 3.95
CA HIS A 14 -21.90 12.29 3.57
C HIS A 14 -22.99 12.89 2.68
N LYS A 15 -23.66 12.10 1.84
CA LYS A 15 -24.85 12.57 1.12
C LYS A 15 -25.99 12.94 2.06
N LYS A 16 -26.17 12.17 3.15
CA LYS A 16 -27.25 12.39 4.13
C LYS A 16 -26.93 13.50 5.13
N TYR A 17 -25.75 13.48 5.73
CA TYR A 17 -25.36 14.32 6.87
C TYR A 17 -24.39 15.45 6.50
N ARG A 18 -23.98 15.55 5.23
CA ARG A 18 -23.17 16.63 4.64
C ARG A 18 -21.72 16.66 5.13
N LYS A 19 -21.22 17.81 5.60
CA LYS A 19 -19.80 18.18 5.58
C LYS A 19 -18.90 17.37 6.52
N ALA A 20 -19.44 16.94 7.66
CA ALA A 20 -18.71 16.19 8.67
C ALA A 20 -19.60 15.07 9.22
N VAL A 21 -19.05 13.86 9.33
CA VAL A 21 -19.76 12.69 9.85
C VAL A 21 -18.84 11.94 10.82
N SER A 22 -19.33 11.64 12.01
CA SER A 22 -18.66 10.70 12.92
C SER A 22 -18.92 9.28 12.44
N ILE A 23 -17.85 8.56 12.13
CA ILE A 23 -17.89 7.17 11.62
C ILE A 23 -17.52 6.16 12.70
N ALA A 24 -16.82 6.60 13.75
CA ALA A 24 -16.57 5.88 15.00
C ALA A 24 -16.48 6.89 16.17
N PRO A 25 -16.52 6.45 17.44
CA PRO A 25 -16.50 7.35 18.61
C PRO A 25 -15.36 8.39 18.60
N ASN A 26 -14.20 8.02 18.05
CA ASN A 26 -13.03 8.89 17.94
C ASN A 26 -12.63 9.20 16.48
N GLU A 27 -13.53 8.97 15.52
CA GLU A 27 -13.22 9.09 14.09
C GLU A 27 -14.23 9.99 13.37
N LEU A 28 -13.72 11.05 12.74
CA LEU A 28 -14.49 12.03 11.99
C LEU A 28 -14.06 12.03 10.53
N SER A 29 -15.03 11.89 9.63
CA SER A 29 -14.83 12.00 8.19
C SER A 29 -15.32 13.36 7.70
N PHE A 30 -14.56 13.98 6.79
CA PHE A 30 -14.84 15.32 6.24
C PHE A 30 -14.83 15.28 4.72
N VAL A 31 -15.77 16.00 4.09
CA VAL A 31 -15.84 16.20 2.63
C VAL A 31 -15.85 17.69 2.31
N SER A 32 -14.82 18.39 2.77
CA SER A 32 -14.64 19.82 2.49
C SER A 32 -13.19 20.11 2.09
N SER A 33 -13.00 21.07 1.17
CA SER A 33 -11.67 21.52 0.77
C SER A 33 -10.90 22.13 1.93
N GLN A 34 -11.59 22.86 2.81
CA GLN A 34 -11.00 23.47 4.00
C GLN A 34 -10.41 22.41 4.95
N ALA A 35 -11.10 21.29 5.17
CA ALA A 35 -10.57 20.20 6.00
C ALA A 35 -9.24 19.63 5.43
N CYS A 36 -9.11 19.54 4.11
CA CYS A 36 -7.84 19.12 3.48
C CYS A 36 -6.71 20.10 3.81
N VAL A 37 -6.96 21.41 3.74
CA VAL A 37 -5.98 22.44 4.09
C VAL A 37 -5.67 22.44 5.60
N ASP A 38 -6.67 22.29 6.44
CA ASP A 38 -6.50 22.29 7.90
C ASP A 38 -5.73 21.07 8.39
N THR A 39 -5.88 19.92 7.72
CA THR A 39 -5.23 18.65 8.07
C THR A 39 -3.85 18.51 7.42
N TYR A 40 -3.70 18.82 6.13
CA TYR A 40 -2.47 18.57 5.35
C TYR A 40 -1.72 19.82 4.91
N GLY A 41 -2.32 21.00 5.06
CA GLY A 41 -1.69 22.27 4.69
C GLY A 41 -0.53 22.65 5.60
N PHE A 42 0.25 23.65 5.17
CA PHE A 42 1.33 24.18 5.99
C PHE A 42 0.77 24.91 7.21
N ARG A 43 1.19 24.49 8.41
CA ARG A 43 0.69 25.03 9.68
C ARG A 43 1.79 25.85 10.36
N ASN A 44 1.64 27.17 10.36
CA ASN A 44 2.54 28.05 11.10
C ASN A 44 2.49 27.73 12.59
N GLY A 45 3.61 27.26 13.15
CA GLY A 45 3.77 27.01 14.59
C GLY A 45 3.00 25.83 15.18
N LYS A 46 2.33 24.99 14.37
CA LYS A 46 1.68 23.76 14.85
C LYS A 46 2.36 22.52 14.25
N PRO A 47 2.50 21.43 15.04
CA PRO A 47 2.99 20.18 14.48
C PRO A 47 2.04 19.59 13.44
N GLU A 48 2.59 18.77 12.56
CA GLU A 48 1.83 17.89 11.66
C GLU A 48 0.94 16.96 12.50
N MET A 49 -0.22 16.58 11.95
CA MET A 49 -1.06 15.57 12.59
C MET A 49 -0.30 14.23 12.63
N SER A 50 -0.31 13.56 13.78
CA SER A 50 0.33 12.25 13.93
C SER A 50 -0.39 11.22 13.06
N LYS A 51 0.37 10.29 12.49
CA LYS A 51 -0.19 9.11 11.83
C LYS A 51 -0.89 8.24 12.89
N GLU A 52 -2.00 7.62 12.52
CA GLU A 52 -2.60 6.58 13.34
C GLU A 52 -1.74 5.33 13.25
N MET A 53 -0.78 5.19 14.16
CA MET A 53 0.22 4.12 14.12
C MET A 53 -0.39 2.71 14.01
N PRO A 54 -1.51 2.36 14.69
CA PRO A 54 -2.16 1.06 14.49
C PRO A 54 -2.60 0.77 13.04
N PHE A 55 -2.79 1.80 12.21
CA PHE A 55 -3.05 1.64 10.77
C PHE A 55 -1.78 1.27 9.99
N PHE A 56 -0.62 1.73 10.45
CA PHE A 56 0.65 1.72 9.71
C PHE A 56 1.72 0.76 10.29
N THR A 57 1.54 0.27 11.51
CA THR A 57 2.49 -0.63 12.18
C THR A 57 1.94 -2.04 12.21
N SER A 58 2.64 -2.96 11.55
CA SER A 58 2.60 -4.38 11.91
C SER A 58 3.60 -4.61 13.04
N GLU A 59 3.23 -5.36 14.07
CA GLU A 59 4.08 -5.72 15.23
C GLU A 59 5.45 -6.30 14.83
N ASN A 60 5.60 -6.80 13.60
CA ASN A 60 6.82 -7.41 13.09
C ASN A 60 7.78 -6.47 12.33
N SER A 61 7.45 -5.19 12.19
CA SER A 61 8.28 -4.20 11.47
C SER A 61 8.99 -3.28 12.46
N SER A 62 10.20 -3.66 12.88
CA SER A 62 11.02 -2.88 13.83
C SER A 62 11.57 -1.56 13.26
N VAL A 63 11.44 -1.32 11.95
CA VAL A 63 11.81 -0.05 11.29
C VAL A 63 10.69 0.33 10.33
N GLY A 64 10.01 1.45 10.59
CA GLY A 64 8.97 1.97 9.70
C GLY A 64 9.56 2.38 8.35
N GLY A 65 8.95 1.94 7.25
CA GLY A 65 9.25 2.45 5.91
C GLY A 65 8.76 3.89 5.75
N VAL A 66 9.01 4.54 4.62
CA VAL A 66 8.60 5.95 4.39
C VAL A 66 7.10 6.20 4.69
N ILE A 67 6.26 5.20 4.46
CA ILE A 67 4.81 5.29 4.71
C ILE A 67 4.49 5.26 6.22
N SER A 68 5.16 4.41 7.00
CA SER A 68 4.84 4.17 8.42
C SER A 68 5.78 4.86 9.41
N ALA A 69 6.89 5.43 8.95
CA ALA A 69 7.86 6.11 9.80
C ALA A 69 7.26 7.36 10.49
N GLU A 70 7.68 7.57 11.73
CA GLU A 70 7.43 8.82 12.46
C GLU A 70 8.13 10.01 11.81
N ARG A 71 7.76 11.23 12.21
CA ARG A 71 8.09 12.48 11.52
C ARG A 71 9.58 12.65 11.21
N GLU A 72 10.45 12.41 12.18
CA GLU A 72 11.90 12.60 12.02
C GLU A 72 12.49 11.62 11.02
N LEU A 73 12.25 10.32 11.22
CA LEU A 73 12.70 9.27 10.31
C LEU A 73 12.08 9.42 8.92
N HIS A 74 10.79 9.77 8.84
CA HIS A 74 10.10 10.06 7.59
C HIS A 74 10.78 11.19 6.81
N GLY A 75 11.20 12.27 7.47
CA GLY A 75 11.93 13.36 6.84
C GLY A 75 13.24 12.90 6.21
N ILE A 76 13.99 12.04 6.90
CA ILE A 76 15.23 11.45 6.40
C ILE A 76 14.96 10.55 5.19
N LEU A 77 14.03 9.60 5.33
CA LEU A 77 13.66 8.65 4.26
C LEU A 77 13.15 9.38 3.01
N ARG A 78 12.25 10.37 3.20
CA ARG A 78 11.73 11.19 2.11
C ARG A 78 12.83 11.96 1.40
N LYS A 79 13.78 12.53 2.15
CA LYS A 79 14.92 13.25 1.55
C LYS A 79 15.77 12.32 0.69
N LEU A 80 16.06 11.10 1.17
CA LEU A 80 16.81 10.10 0.40
C LEU A 80 16.06 9.70 -0.88
N MET A 81 14.76 9.45 -0.79
CA MET A 81 13.93 9.05 -1.93
C MET A 81 13.69 10.19 -2.94
N SER A 82 13.67 11.45 -2.50
CA SER A 82 13.31 12.60 -3.35
C SER A 82 14.11 12.71 -4.65
N ARG A 83 15.38 12.27 -4.65
CA ARG A 83 16.26 12.27 -5.83
C ARG A 83 15.69 11.43 -6.98
N TRP A 84 15.07 10.30 -6.64
CA TRP A 84 14.49 9.34 -7.58
C TRP A 84 13.22 9.86 -8.27
N PHE A 85 12.60 10.90 -7.68
CA PHE A 85 11.41 11.56 -8.20
C PHE A 85 11.70 12.99 -8.70
N SER A 86 12.97 13.34 -8.89
CA SER A 86 13.34 14.61 -9.53
C SER A 86 12.99 14.61 -11.01
N GLU A 87 12.79 15.78 -11.61
CA GLU A 87 12.47 15.87 -13.04
C GLU A 87 13.54 15.20 -13.93
N ALA A 88 14.82 15.37 -13.60
CA ALA A 88 15.92 14.73 -14.31
C ALA A 88 15.85 13.20 -14.21
N ALA A 89 15.67 12.66 -12.99
CA ALA A 89 15.52 11.22 -12.80
C ALA A 89 14.28 10.67 -13.53
N LEU A 90 13.15 11.39 -13.49
CA LEU A 90 11.95 10.98 -14.22
C LEU A 90 12.21 10.94 -15.73
N ARG A 91 12.90 11.93 -16.30
CA ARG A 91 13.28 11.92 -17.73
C ARG A 91 14.15 10.71 -18.10
N GLU A 92 15.07 10.31 -17.22
CA GLU A 92 15.90 9.12 -17.40
C GLU A 92 15.09 7.81 -17.27
N GLN A 93 14.03 7.80 -16.47
CA GLN A 93 13.15 6.64 -16.27
C GLN A 93 12.12 6.45 -17.40
N VAL A 94 11.74 7.51 -18.13
CA VAL A 94 10.73 7.44 -19.20
C VAL A 94 11.01 6.33 -20.23
N PRO A 95 12.23 6.17 -20.78
CA PRO A 95 12.51 5.11 -21.76
C PRO A 95 12.27 3.70 -21.21
N ILE A 96 12.54 3.46 -19.93
CA ILE A 96 12.31 2.18 -19.27
C ILE A 96 10.82 1.87 -19.24
N VAL A 97 10.00 2.83 -18.78
CA VAL A 97 8.53 2.68 -18.72
C VAL A 97 7.94 2.51 -20.11
N GLN A 98 8.44 3.24 -21.11
CA GLN A 98 8.01 3.09 -22.50
C GLN A 98 8.33 1.69 -23.05
N GLY A 99 9.50 1.13 -22.72
CA GLY A 99 9.86 -0.24 -23.08
C GLY A 99 8.86 -1.27 -22.55
N TYR A 100 8.52 -1.21 -21.26
CA TYR A 100 7.51 -2.09 -20.66
C TYR A 100 6.11 -1.85 -21.22
N THR A 101 5.77 -0.60 -21.56
CA THR A 101 4.48 -0.27 -22.18
C THR A 101 4.36 -0.92 -23.54
N GLN A 102 5.42 -0.84 -24.37
CA GLN A 102 5.46 -1.50 -25.66
C GLN A 102 5.39 -3.03 -25.52
N LEU A 103 6.09 -3.60 -24.53
CA LEU A 103 6.03 -5.02 -24.22
C LEU A 103 4.61 -5.47 -23.85
N LEU A 104 3.94 -4.73 -22.97
CA LEU A 104 2.55 -4.98 -22.59
C LEU A 104 1.62 -4.97 -23.81
N ILE A 105 1.73 -3.94 -24.67
CA ILE A 105 0.93 -3.84 -25.89
C ILE A 105 1.18 -5.01 -26.83
N ASN A 106 2.43 -5.41 -27.03
CA ASN A 106 2.80 -6.52 -27.90
C ASN A 106 2.21 -7.84 -27.38
N GLN A 107 2.32 -8.10 -26.08
CA GLN A 107 1.77 -9.31 -25.48
C GLN A 107 0.24 -9.36 -25.55
N LEU A 108 -0.45 -8.24 -25.30
CA LEU A 108 -1.91 -8.15 -25.44
C LEU A 108 -2.36 -8.37 -26.89
N LYS A 109 -1.59 -7.88 -27.88
CA LYS A 109 -1.86 -8.16 -29.30
C LYS A 109 -1.73 -9.65 -29.62
N GLU A 110 -0.72 -10.33 -29.07
CA GLU A 110 -0.54 -11.77 -29.28
C GLU A 110 -1.67 -12.59 -28.62
N GLU A 111 -2.11 -12.24 -27.41
CA GLU A 111 -3.26 -12.91 -26.78
C GLU A 111 -4.58 -12.63 -27.53
N SER A 112 -4.74 -11.41 -28.07
CA SER A 112 -5.89 -11.04 -28.90
C SER A 112 -5.95 -11.88 -30.18
N LYS A 113 -4.81 -12.10 -30.87
CA LYS A 113 -4.74 -12.98 -32.06
C LYS A 113 -5.16 -14.42 -31.76
N LYS A 114 -4.93 -14.89 -30.52
CA LYS A 114 -5.35 -16.23 -30.05
C LYS A 114 -6.85 -16.29 -29.70
N GLY A 115 -7.58 -15.19 -29.81
CA GLY A 115 -9.00 -15.10 -29.43
C GLY A 115 -9.25 -15.27 -27.93
N LYS A 116 -8.22 -15.07 -27.09
CA LYS A 116 -8.34 -15.26 -25.64
C LYS A 116 -8.81 -13.98 -24.95
N THR A 117 -9.76 -14.12 -24.04
CA THR A 117 -10.07 -13.08 -23.06
C THR A 117 -8.98 -13.03 -21.99
N VAL A 118 -8.57 -11.83 -21.61
CA VAL A 118 -7.53 -11.62 -20.61
C VAL A 118 -8.05 -10.84 -19.41
N ASP A 119 -7.53 -11.14 -18.22
CA ASP A 119 -7.79 -10.34 -17.02
C ASP A 119 -6.84 -9.13 -16.98
N MET A 120 -7.36 -7.96 -17.31
CA MET A 120 -6.57 -6.72 -17.32
C MET A 120 -6.00 -6.34 -15.96
N VAL A 121 -6.66 -6.72 -14.86
CA VAL A 121 -6.12 -6.48 -13.51
C VAL A 121 -4.79 -7.20 -13.34
N SER A 122 -4.72 -8.45 -13.79
CA SER A 122 -3.49 -9.23 -13.79
C SER A 122 -2.39 -8.61 -14.67
N TRP A 123 -2.74 -8.20 -15.88
CA TRP A 123 -1.78 -7.57 -16.81
C TRP A 123 -1.20 -6.25 -16.31
N TYR A 124 -2.04 -5.39 -15.71
CA TYR A 124 -1.56 -4.14 -15.10
C TYR A 124 -0.69 -4.40 -13.87
N ASN A 125 -1.03 -5.40 -13.06
CA ASN A 125 -0.17 -5.80 -11.96
C ASN A 125 1.19 -6.29 -12.45
N PHE A 126 1.24 -7.14 -13.48
CA PHE A 126 2.50 -7.59 -14.08
C PHE A 126 3.35 -6.43 -14.60
N PHE A 127 2.73 -5.49 -15.32
CA PHE A 127 3.39 -4.28 -15.78
C PHE A 127 3.96 -3.45 -14.62
N ALA A 128 3.16 -3.18 -13.59
CA ALA A 128 3.60 -2.40 -12.44
C ALA A 128 4.76 -3.08 -11.70
N PHE A 129 4.70 -4.40 -11.50
CA PHE A 129 5.80 -5.13 -10.86
C PHE A 129 7.08 -5.09 -11.68
N ASP A 130 7.02 -5.31 -13.00
CA ASP A 130 8.22 -5.29 -13.83
C ASP A 130 8.83 -3.88 -13.88
N VAL A 131 8.02 -2.83 -14.04
CA VAL A 131 8.49 -1.44 -14.02
C VAL A 131 9.12 -1.08 -12.68
N ILE A 132 8.44 -1.37 -11.56
CA ILE A 132 8.97 -1.06 -10.23
C ILE A 132 10.22 -1.91 -9.94
N GLY A 133 10.24 -3.17 -10.40
CA GLY A 133 11.38 -4.07 -10.23
C GLY A 133 12.63 -3.55 -10.92
N ASP A 134 12.51 -3.18 -12.18
CA ASP A 134 13.60 -2.62 -12.97
C ASP A 134 14.08 -1.29 -12.38
N LEU A 135 13.15 -0.38 -12.07
CA LEU A 135 13.50 0.91 -11.49
C LEU A 135 14.16 0.80 -10.11
N ALA A 136 13.66 -0.08 -9.23
CA ALA A 136 14.14 -0.17 -7.85
C ALA A 136 15.34 -1.10 -7.66
N PHE A 137 15.46 -2.16 -8.45
CA PHE A 137 16.46 -3.23 -8.27
C PHE A 137 17.37 -3.43 -9.49
N GLY A 138 17.12 -2.72 -10.60
CA GLY A 138 17.89 -2.86 -11.84
C GLY A 138 17.61 -4.15 -12.62
N GLU A 139 16.59 -4.92 -12.23
CA GLU A 139 16.20 -6.15 -12.92
C GLU A 139 14.67 -6.30 -12.92
N ALA A 140 14.12 -6.61 -14.10
CA ALA A 140 12.71 -6.95 -14.26
C ALA A 140 12.40 -8.29 -13.59
N PHE A 141 11.18 -8.44 -13.05
CA PHE A 141 10.72 -9.74 -12.55
C PHE A 141 10.27 -10.69 -13.66
N GLY A 142 10.26 -10.24 -14.92
CA GLY A 142 9.88 -11.03 -16.09
C GLY A 142 8.41 -11.46 -16.09
N ARG A 143 7.52 -10.64 -15.53
CA ARG A 143 6.09 -10.97 -15.40
C ARG A 143 5.33 -10.84 -16.71
N LEU A 144 5.61 -9.80 -17.47
CA LEU A 144 4.99 -9.56 -18.77
C LEU A 144 5.39 -10.61 -19.82
N THR A 145 6.58 -11.22 -19.69
CA THR A 145 7.06 -12.26 -20.62
C THR A 145 6.61 -13.67 -20.25
N SER A 146 6.46 -13.98 -18.96
CA SER A 146 6.12 -15.34 -18.51
C SER A 146 4.61 -15.60 -18.38
N SER A 147 3.76 -14.57 -18.45
CA SER A 147 2.28 -14.67 -18.34
C SER A 147 1.76 -15.46 -17.14
N SER A 148 2.59 -15.66 -16.10
CA SER A 148 2.27 -16.51 -14.94
C SER A 148 2.57 -15.82 -13.61
N TYR A 149 1.61 -15.90 -12.70
CA TYR A 149 1.79 -15.48 -11.31
C TYR A 149 2.80 -16.42 -10.64
N ARG A 150 4.02 -15.95 -10.38
CA ARG A 150 4.91 -16.65 -9.43
C ARG A 150 4.33 -16.42 -8.03
N PRO A 151 4.34 -17.43 -7.15
CA PRO A 151 3.69 -17.42 -5.83
C PRO A 151 3.92 -16.16 -4.98
N TRP A 152 5.08 -15.51 -5.09
CA TRP A 152 5.42 -14.33 -4.29
C TRP A 152 4.58 -13.07 -4.59
N VAL A 153 4.09 -12.87 -5.82
CA VAL A 153 3.21 -11.71 -6.13
C VAL A 153 1.85 -11.90 -5.47
N LYS A 154 1.32 -13.13 -5.50
CA LYS A 154 0.11 -13.49 -4.77
C LYS A 154 0.30 -13.25 -3.27
N MET A 155 1.46 -13.62 -2.74
CA MET A 155 1.83 -13.36 -1.34
C MET A 155 1.81 -11.87 -0.98
N ILE A 156 2.20 -10.96 -1.88
CA ILE A 156 2.09 -9.51 -1.63
C ILE A 156 0.62 -9.10 -1.45
N PHE A 157 -0.26 -9.48 -2.38
CA PHE A 157 -1.68 -9.15 -2.28
C PHE A 157 -2.35 -9.78 -1.06
N ASP A 158 -2.02 -11.04 -0.76
CA ASP A 158 -2.53 -11.74 0.41
C ASP A 158 -2.04 -11.07 1.70
N SER A 159 -0.78 -10.60 1.74
CA SER A 159 -0.23 -9.84 2.86
C SER A 159 -0.97 -8.52 3.07
N VAL A 160 -1.28 -7.78 1.99
CA VAL A 160 -2.06 -6.54 2.10
C VAL A 160 -3.45 -6.82 2.69
N LYS A 161 -4.16 -7.83 2.19
CA LYS A 161 -5.47 -8.23 2.73
C LYS A 161 -5.39 -8.65 4.20
N PHE A 162 -4.37 -9.42 4.55
CA PHE A 162 -4.13 -9.85 5.92
C PHE A 162 -3.91 -8.66 6.86
N ASN A 163 -3.09 -7.68 6.46
CA ASN A 163 -2.87 -6.46 7.25
C ASN A 163 -4.18 -5.68 7.47
N TYR A 164 -5.02 -5.52 6.44
CA TYR A 164 -6.33 -4.89 6.58
C TYR A 164 -7.28 -5.67 7.49
N PHE A 165 -7.21 -7.00 7.48
CA PHE A 165 -8.01 -7.83 8.36
C PHE A 165 -7.58 -7.65 9.82
N CYS A 166 -6.28 -7.74 10.12
CA CYS A 166 -5.75 -7.46 11.45
C CYS A 166 -6.11 -6.05 11.94
N GLN A 167 -6.03 -5.05 11.06
CA GLN A 167 -6.44 -3.69 11.38
C GLN A 167 -7.92 -3.58 11.73
N ALA A 168 -8.81 -4.24 10.96
CA ALA A 168 -10.24 -4.24 11.25
C ALA A 168 -10.56 -4.85 12.63
N LEU A 169 -9.72 -5.77 13.11
CA LEU A 169 -9.86 -6.39 14.43
C LEU A 169 -9.45 -5.45 15.57
N ASN A 170 -8.49 -4.54 15.36
CA ASN A 170 -8.10 -3.52 16.34
C ASN A 170 -9.26 -2.56 16.69
N TYR A 171 -10.27 -2.43 15.81
CA TYR A 171 -11.49 -1.66 16.12
C TYR A 171 -12.45 -2.39 17.07
N TYR A 172 -12.23 -3.68 17.34
CA TYR A 172 -13.06 -4.52 18.22
C TYR A 172 -12.20 -5.19 19.31
N PRO A 173 -11.63 -4.41 20.26
CA PRO A 173 -10.72 -4.93 21.29
C PRO A 173 -11.33 -6.04 22.16
N SER A 174 -12.66 -6.09 22.27
CA SER A 174 -13.40 -7.17 22.94
C SER A 174 -13.25 -8.56 22.29
N ILE A 175 -12.74 -8.65 21.06
CA ILE A 175 -12.57 -9.90 20.29
C ILE A 175 -11.08 -10.24 20.10
N GLU A 176 -10.15 -9.37 20.52
CA GLU A 176 -8.70 -9.59 20.38
C GLU A 176 -8.23 -10.92 21.01
N TRP A 177 -8.85 -11.37 22.10
CA TRP A 177 -8.54 -12.64 22.76
C TRP A 177 -8.73 -13.88 21.87
N MET A 178 -9.53 -13.79 20.80
CA MET A 178 -9.78 -14.89 19.87
C MET A 178 -8.75 -14.98 18.74
N LEU A 179 -8.00 -13.91 18.46
CA LEU A 179 -7.02 -13.86 17.36
C LEU A 179 -5.93 -14.94 17.41
N PRO A 180 -5.36 -15.28 18.58
CA PRO A 180 -4.33 -16.33 18.68
C PRO A 180 -4.84 -17.74 18.36
N LEU A 181 -6.17 -17.95 18.35
CA LEU A 181 -6.78 -19.25 18.08
C LEU A 181 -6.81 -19.57 16.57
N PHE A 182 -6.87 -18.53 15.72
CA PHE A 182 -6.95 -18.65 14.26
C PHE A 182 -5.62 -18.37 13.55
N MET A 183 -4.68 -17.70 14.21
CA MET A 183 -3.35 -17.46 13.65
C MET A 183 -2.43 -18.67 13.89
N PRO A 184 -1.72 -19.19 12.86
CA PRO A 184 -0.73 -20.23 13.08
C PRO A 184 0.33 -19.72 14.06
N LYS A 185 0.56 -20.48 15.13
CA LYS A 185 1.53 -20.11 16.18
C LYS A 185 2.85 -19.69 15.53
N PRO A 186 3.41 -18.52 15.88
CA PRO A 186 4.69 -18.10 15.33
C PRO A 186 5.73 -19.18 15.65
N SER A 187 6.37 -19.70 14.61
CA SER A 187 7.56 -20.54 14.72
C SER A 187 8.71 -19.67 15.24
N HIS A 188 8.69 -19.37 16.53
CA HIS A 188 9.81 -18.75 17.22
C HIS A 188 10.91 -19.81 17.37
N ARG A 189 11.76 -20.00 16.35
CA ARG A 189 13.14 -20.39 16.64
C ARG A 189 13.85 -19.15 17.19
N LYS A 190 13.72 -18.95 18.50
CA LYS A 190 14.66 -18.12 19.26
C LYS A 190 16.03 -18.82 19.18
N GLY A 191 16.84 -18.45 18.18
CA GLY A 191 18.27 -18.77 18.22
C GLY A 191 18.90 -18.07 19.42
N PRO A 192 19.77 -18.73 20.20
CA PRO A 192 20.38 -18.11 21.37
C PRO A 192 21.25 -16.93 20.92
N ILE A 193 20.95 -15.74 21.44
CA ILE A 193 21.81 -14.56 21.34
C ILE A 193 23.00 -14.84 22.25
N ILE A 194 24.10 -15.30 21.67
CA ILE A 194 25.40 -15.38 22.35
C ILE A 194 25.96 -13.95 22.34
N ILE A 195 25.94 -13.32 23.50
CA ILE A 195 26.72 -12.10 23.76
C ILE A 195 28.19 -12.54 23.89
N LYS A 196 29.06 -12.00 23.04
CA LYS A 196 30.49 -11.89 23.27
C LYS A 196 30.89 -10.45 23.05
#